data_AF-A0A7H4P5F8-F1
#
_entry.id   AF-A0A7H4P5F8-F1
#
_cell.length_a   1.000
_cell.length_b   1.000
_cell.length_c   1.000
_cell.angle_alpha   90.00
_cell.angle_beta   90.00
_cell.angle_gamma   90.00
#
_symmetry.space_group_name_H-M   'P 1'
#
loop_
_entity.id
_entity.type
_entity.pdbx_description
1 polymer ?
#
loop_
_entity_poly.entity_id
_entity_poly.type
_entity_poly.pdbx_seq_one_letter_code
_entity_poly.pdbx_strand_id
1 'polypeptide(L)' 'MRNPQDNEHFSWFDYRSKGFDDNRGLRIDLLLASTPLAQRCVETGIDYEIRGMEKPSDHAPVWASFKA' A
#
# COMPACT_ATOMS: atom_id res chain seq x y z
N MET A 1 7.97 -4.81 -0.73
CA MET A 1 6.90 -5.82 -0.66
C MET A 1 6.42 -6.33 -2.03
N ARG A 2 7.01 -7.43 -2.52
CA ARG A 2 6.49 -8.21 -3.66
C ARG A 2 6.16 -9.61 -3.11
N ASN A 3 4.91 -10.06 -3.24
CA ASN A 3 4.39 -11.33 -2.68
C ASN A 3 4.52 -11.48 -1.14
N PRO A 4 3.86 -10.62 -0.34
CA PRO A 4 3.84 -10.77 1.11
C PRO A 4 3.23 -12.11 1.54
N GLN A 5 3.75 -12.65 2.65
CA GLN A 5 3.23 -13.87 3.27
C GLN A 5 2.18 -13.57 4.37
N ASP A 6 2.08 -12.30 4.76
CA ASP A 6 1.10 -11.80 5.72
C ASP A 6 -0.04 -11.05 5.01
N ASN A 7 -1.09 -10.74 5.78
CA ASN A 7 -2.25 -9.96 5.34
C ASN A 7 -2.38 -8.66 6.14
N GLU A 8 -1.26 -8.07 6.59
CA GLU A 8 -1.25 -6.93 7.52
C GLU A 8 -0.98 -5.58 6.83
N HIS A 9 -1.06 -5.55 5.50
CA HIS A 9 -0.75 -4.39 4.68
C HIS A 9 -2.01 -3.83 4.03
N PHE A 10 -2.42 -2.64 4.47
CA PHE A 10 -3.66 -1.98 4.07
C PHE A 10 -3.36 -0.63 3.42
N SER A 11 -4.14 -0.26 2.41
CA SER A 11 -3.98 1.02 1.72
C SER A 11 -4.98 2.06 2.19
N TRP A 12 -6.00 1.66 2.95
CA TRP A 12 -7.06 2.55 3.44
C TRP A 12 -7.36 2.28 4.92
N PHE A 13 -7.59 3.36 5.67
CA PHE A 13 -7.91 3.33 7.09
C PHE A 13 -8.97 4.37 7.44
N ASP A 14 -10.07 3.92 8.04
CA ASP A 14 -11.15 4.80 8.48
C ASP A 14 -10.68 5.84 9.52
N TYR A 15 -10.99 7.11 9.30
CA TYR A 15 -10.64 8.20 10.21
C TYR A 15 -11.38 8.10 11.55
N ARG A 16 -12.66 7.72 11.54
CA ARG A 16 -13.53 7.82 12.74
C ARG A 16 -13.12 6.83 13.82
N SER A 17 -12.79 5.61 13.41
CA SER A 17 -12.34 4.52 14.28
C SER A 17 -10.84 4.52 14.52
N LYS A 18 -10.11 5.54 14.02
CA LYS A 18 -8.64 5.62 14.07
C LYS A 18 -7.97 4.33 13.59
N GLY A 19 -8.44 3.78 12.47
CA GLY A 19 -8.02 2.46 12.00
C GLY A 19 -6.51 2.32 11.76
N PHE A 20 -5.83 3.43 11.44
CA PHE A 20 -4.38 3.44 11.21
C PHE A 20 -3.56 3.09 12.46
N ASP A 21 -3.97 3.57 13.63
CA ASP A 21 -3.24 3.37 14.90
C ASP A 21 -3.22 1.88 15.30
N ASP A 22 -4.30 1.15 14.98
CA ASP A 22 -4.46 -0.28 15.27
C ASP A 22 -4.11 -1.20 14.08
N ASN A 23 -3.59 -0.64 12.98
CA ASN A 23 -3.42 -1.34 11.70
C ASN A 23 -4.68 -2.10 11.24
N ARG A 24 -5.86 -1.50 11.40
CA ARG A 24 -7.15 -2.03 10.96
C ARG A 24 -7.62 -1.28 9.72
N GLY A 25 -7.43 -1.90 8.56
CA GLY A 25 -7.73 -1.27 7.29
C GLY A 25 -8.25 -2.22 6.22
N LEU A 26 -8.32 -1.71 5.01
CA LEU A 26 -8.62 -2.47 3.80
C LEU A 26 -7.50 -2.25 2.78
N ARG A 27 -7.20 -3.28 1.97
CA ARG A 27 -6.28 -3.16 0.84
C ARG A 27 -7.07 -3.01 -0.45
N ILE A 28 -7.40 -1.77 -0.81
CA ILE A 28 -8.32 -1.45 -1.92
C ILE A 28 -7.66 -0.64 -3.04
N ASP A 29 -6.42 -0.19 -2.86
CA ASP A 29 -5.60 0.46 -3.89
C ASP A 29 -4.59 -0.54 -4.43
N LEU A 30 -4.66 -0.81 -5.74
CA LEU A 30 -3.92 -1.90 -6.38
C LEU A 30 -3.16 -1.41 -7.61
N LEU A 31 -1.98 -2.00 -7.84
CA LEU A 31 -1.19 -1.80 -9.04
C LEU A 31 -1.22 -3.09 -9.86
N LEU A 32 -2.08 -3.11 -10.89
CA LEU A 32 -2.22 -4.25 -11.81
C LEU A 32 -1.32 -4.05 -13.04
N ALA A 33 -0.52 -5.06 -13.37
CA ALA A 33 0.42 -5.02 -14.49
C ALA A 33 0.23 -6.20 -15.44
N SER A 34 0.44 -5.98 -16.74
CA SER A 34 0.49 -7.06 -17.73
C SER A 34 1.67 -7.99 -17.47
N THR A 35 1.61 -9.24 -17.93
CA THR A 35 2.66 -10.24 -17.69
C THR A 35 4.09 -9.76 -17.98
N PRO A 36 4.39 -9.11 -19.13
CA PRO A 36 5.74 -8.63 -19.41
C PRO A 36 6.22 -7.54 -18.43
N LEU A 37 5.32 -6.67 -17.98
CA LEU A 37 5.65 -5.60 -17.03
C LEU A 37 5.79 -6.15 -15.60
N ALA A 38 4.91 -7.09 -15.21
CA ALA A 38 4.98 -7.75 -13.92
C ALA A 38 6.30 -8.52 -13.72
N GLN A 39 6.86 -9.10 -14.78
CA GLN A 39 8.19 -9.73 -14.77
C GLN A 39 9.32 -8.74 -14.47
N ARG A 40 9.13 -7.45 -14.79
CA ARG A 40 10.09 -6.37 -14.52
C ARG A 40 9.91 -5.71 -13.16
N CYS A 41 8.84 -6.03 -12.42
CA CYS A 41 8.60 -5.49 -11.09
C CYS A 41 9.64 -6.02 -10.11
N VAL A 42 10.48 -5.12 -9.60
CA VAL A 42 11.54 -5.43 -8.63
C VAL A 42 11.09 -5.19 -7.21
N GLU A 43 10.17 -4.25 -7.01
CA GLU A 43 9.70 -3.88 -5.69
C GLU A 43 8.30 -3.26 -5.76
N THR A 44 7.57 -3.33 -4.66
CA THR A 44 6.19 -2.86 -4.49
C THR A 44 6.01 -2.48 -3.02
N GLY A 45 5.13 -1.54 -2.68
CA GLY A 45 4.94 -1.16 -1.28
C GLY A 45 3.73 -0.28 -1.04
N ILE A 46 3.47 -0.05 0.25
CA ILE A 46 2.49 0.91 0.76
C ILE A 46 3.24 1.86 1.70
N ASP A 47 3.11 3.16 1.48
CA ASP A 47 3.87 4.18 2.20
C ASP A 47 3.12 4.63 3.47
N TYR A 48 3.44 3.99 4.59
CA TYR A 48 2.86 4.32 5.89
C TYR A 48 3.47 5.59 6.50
N GLU A 49 4.69 5.98 6.10
CA GLU A 49 5.32 7.22 6.58
C GLU A 49 4.54 8.43 6.07
N ILE A 50 4.18 8.44 4.78
CA ILE A 50 3.32 9.48 4.20
C ILE A 50 1.92 9.44 4.85
N ARG A 51 1.36 8.25 5.08
CA ARG A 51 0.07 8.11 5.76
C ARG A 51 0.09 8.63 7.20
N GLY A 52 1.25 8.61 7.87
CA GLY A 52 1.45 9.08 9.24
C GLY A 52 1.66 10.59 9.38
N MET A 53 1.68 11.36 8.29
CA MET A 53 1.88 12.81 8.31
C MET A 53 0.69 13.58 8.93
N GLU A 54 0.88 14.87 9.24
CA GLU A 54 -0.19 15.72 9.75
C GLU A 54 -1.29 15.94 8.69
N LYS A 55 -2.56 15.82 9.09
CA LYS A 55 -3.74 15.90 8.20
C LYS A 55 -3.59 15.00 6.96
N PRO A 56 -3.35 13.69 7.15
CA PRO A 56 -3.11 12.78 6.04
C PRO A 56 -4.42 12.50 5.28
N SER A 57 -4.29 11.90 4.10
CA SER A 57 -5.40 11.18 3.44
C SER A 57 -5.81 9.94 4.26
N ASP A 58 -7.01 9.40 4.04
CA ASP A 58 -7.43 8.11 4.61
C ASP A 58 -6.73 6.95 3.89
N HIS A 59 -6.22 7.21 2.69
CA HIS A 59 -5.41 6.29 1.91
C HIS A 59 -3.91 6.51 2.11
N ALA A 60 -3.16 5.41 2.19
CA ALA A 60 -1.72 5.36 2.08
C ALA A 60 -1.31 5.17 0.60
N PRO A 61 -0.33 5.92 0.06
CA PRO A 61 0.15 5.73 -1.30
C PRO A 61 0.65 4.29 -1.54
N VAL A 62 0.24 3.70 -2.66
CA VAL A 62 0.79 2.42 -3.13
C VAL A 62 1.75 2.67 -4.29
N TRP A 63 2.84 1.91 -4.34
CA TRP A 63 3.87 2.11 -5.35
C TRP A 63 4.45 0.78 -5.88
N ALA A 64 5.00 0.82 -7.09
CA ALA A 64 5.77 -0.27 -7.70
C ALA A 64 6.98 0.29 -8.44
N SER A 65 8.12 -0.40 -8.33
CA SER A 65 9.35 -0.10 -9.07
C SER A 65 9.60 -1.19 -10.12
N PHE A 66 9.94 -0.76 -11.33
CA PHE A 66 10.19 -1.64 -12.47
C PHE A 66 11.61 -1.42 -12.98
N LYS A 67 12.33 -2.52 -13.21
CA LYS A 67 13.66 -2.45 -13.82
C LYS A 67 13.53 -1.97 -15.27
N ALA A 68 14.41 -1.05 -15.67
CA ALA A 68 14.56 -0.58 -17.05
C ALA A 68 14.89 -1.73 -18.02
#